data_AF-A6JIP9-F1
#
_entry.id   AF-A6JIP9-F1
#
_cell.length_a   1.000
_cell.length_b   1.000
_cell.length_c   1.000
_cell.angle_alpha   90.00
_cell.angle_beta   90.00
_cell.angle_gamma   90.00
#
_symmetry.space_group_name_H-M   'P 1'
#
loop_
_entity.id
_entity.type
_entity.pdbx_description
1 polymer ?
#
loop_
_entity_poly.entity_id
_entity_poly.type
_entity_poly.pdbx_seq_one_letter_code
_entity_poly.pdbx_strand_id
1 'polypeptide(L)' 'MAVHVLESCTATVGRVSNVNHNQRVIGKAGRNRWLGKRPNSGLWQRKGGWAGRKIRPLPPMKSYVKLPSAAAQS' A
#
# COMPACT_ATOMS: atom_id res chain seq x y z
N MET A 1 5.12 1.11 9.54
CA MET A 1 5.84 2.05 8.66
C MET A 1 5.60 3.43 9.22
N ALA A 2 6.65 4.10 9.69
CA ALA A 2 6.57 5.51 10.04
C ALA A 2 7.08 6.35 8.84
N VAL A 3 6.54 7.55 8.68
CA VAL A 3 6.96 8.49 7.63
C VAL A 3 7.24 9.84 8.27
N HIS A 4 8.35 10.47 7.87
CA HIS A 4 8.74 11.80 8.31
C HIS A 4 8.63 12.79 7.14
N VAL A 5 7.88 13.88 7.35
CA VAL A 5 7.49 14.89 6.35
C VAL A 5 7.73 16.29 6.94
N LEU A 6 7.84 17.31 6.08
CA LEU A 6 7.96 18.72 6.49
C LEU A 6 6.69 19.22 7.19
N GLU A 7 6.85 20.13 8.14
CA GLU A 7 5.75 20.80 8.85
C GLU A 7 4.89 21.66 7.91
N SER A 8 5.46 22.16 6.82
CA SER A 8 4.73 22.94 5.81
C SER A 8 3.72 22.11 4.99
N CYS A 9 3.69 20.78 5.13
CA CYS A 9 2.73 19.95 4.42
C CYS A 9 1.33 20.04 5.04
N THR A 10 0.33 20.28 4.18
CA THR A 10 -1.08 20.34 4.59
C THR A 10 -1.65 18.94 4.84
N ALA A 11 -2.46 18.80 5.88
CA ALA A 11 -3.17 17.56 6.20
C ALA A 11 -4.65 17.83 6.53
N THR A 12 -5.50 16.83 6.29
CA THR A 12 -6.91 16.85 6.71
C THR A 12 -7.06 15.98 7.95
N VAL A 13 -7.72 16.52 8.98
CA VAL A 13 -8.01 15.79 10.22
C VAL A 13 -9.26 14.93 10.03
N GLY A 14 -9.14 13.63 10.25
CA GLY A 14 -10.28 12.71 10.24
C GLY A 14 -9.96 11.31 9.74
N ARG A 15 -11.01 10.52 9.55
CA ARG A 15 -10.97 9.21 8.89
C ARG A 15 -11.67 9.30 7.55
N VAL A 16 -11.24 8.49 6.58
CA VAL A 16 -11.93 8.39 5.29
C VAL A 16 -13.33 7.78 5.49
N SER A 17 -14.31 8.28 4.73
CA SER A 17 -15.69 7.75 4.72
C SER A 17 -15.77 6.30 4.23
N ASN A 18 -16.91 5.63 4.41
CA ASN A 18 -17.15 4.24 4.01
C ASN A 18 -16.22 3.23 4.73
N VAL A 19 -16.23 3.28 6.06
CA VAL A 19 -15.34 2.50 6.94
C VAL A 19 -15.48 0.99 6.74
N ASN A 20 -16.69 0.50 6.42
CA ASN A 20 -16.97 -0.93 6.26
C ASN A 20 -16.78 -1.44 4.82
N HIS A 21 -16.12 -0.66 3.95
CA HIS A 21 -15.90 -1.07 2.55
C HIS A 21 -15.16 -2.41 2.42
N ASN A 22 -14.25 -2.71 3.36
CA ASN A 22 -13.49 -3.96 3.43
C ASN A 22 -14.35 -5.19 3.76
N GLN A 23 -15.51 -5.02 4.39
CA GLN A 23 -16.42 -6.10 4.79
C GLN A 23 -17.45 -6.43 3.69
N ARG A 24 -17.42 -5.72 2.56
CA ARG A 24 -18.37 -5.93 1.46
C ARG A 24 -18.19 -7.30 0.81
N VAL A 25 -19.27 -8.06 0.71
CA VAL A 25 -19.32 -9.33 -0.05
C VAL A 25 -19.57 -9.06 -1.55
N ILE A 26 -18.73 -9.63 -2.41
CA ILE A 26 -18.89 -9.52 -3.88
C ILE A 26 -20.03 -10.43 -4.39
N GLY A 27 -20.19 -11.62 -3.81
CA GLY A 27 -21.26 -12.56 -4.11
C GLY A 27 -21.00 -13.36 -5.39
N LYS A 28 -21.28 -12.78 -6.56
CA LYS A 28 -21.19 -13.47 -7.87
C LYS A 28 -20.07 -12.93 -8.76
N ALA A 29 -19.56 -13.76 -9.66
CA ALA A 29 -18.52 -13.40 -10.62
C ALA A 29 -18.90 -12.17 -11.49
N GLY A 30 -20.17 -12.03 -11.86
CA GLY A 30 -20.66 -10.88 -12.62
C GLY A 30 -20.41 -9.53 -11.94
N ARG A 31 -20.44 -9.46 -10.61
CA ARG A 31 -20.16 -8.21 -9.88
C ARG A 31 -18.70 -7.77 -10.02
N ASN A 32 -17.76 -8.71 -10.12
CA ASN A 32 -16.36 -8.40 -10.44
C ASN A 32 -16.22 -7.85 -11.87
N ARG A 33 -17.02 -8.36 -12.82
CA ARG A 33 -17.05 -7.84 -14.20
C ARG A 33 -17.58 -6.41 -14.25
N TRP A 34 -18.61 -6.07 -13.46
CA TRP A 34 -19.11 -4.69 -13.34
C TRP A 34 -18.07 -3.74 -12.72
N LEU A 35 -17.17 -4.25 -11.88
CA LEU A 35 -16.02 -3.50 -11.35
C LEU A 35 -14.82 -3.46 -12.33
N GLY A 36 -14.98 -3.95 -13.56
CA GLY A 36 -13.92 -3.96 -14.58
C GLY A 36 -12.84 -5.02 -14.38
N LYS A 37 -13.03 -6.01 -13.49
CA LYS A 37 -12.03 -7.05 -13.20
C LYS A 37 -12.25 -8.29 -14.08
N ARG A 38 -11.26 -8.62 -14.91
CA ARG A 38 -11.23 -9.85 -15.73
C ARG A 38 -10.84 -11.07 -14.88
N PRO A 39 -11.25 -12.30 -15.26
CA PRO A 39 -10.75 -13.51 -14.60
C PRO A 39 -9.23 -13.67 -14.81
N ASN A 40 -8.57 -14.33 -13.86
CA ASN A 40 -7.15 -14.69 -13.96
C ASN A 40 -6.93 -15.73 -15.07
N SER A 41 -5.68 -15.86 -15.53
CA SER A 41 -5.28 -16.91 -16.47
C SER A 41 -5.53 -18.32 -15.91
N GLY A 42 -5.87 -19.28 -16.78
CA GLY A 42 -6.01 -20.69 -16.43
C GLY A 42 -4.67 -21.46 -16.37
N LEU A 43 -3.55 -20.78 -16.64
CA LEU A 43 -2.22 -21.42 -16.62
C LEU A 43 -1.84 -21.83 -15.20
N TRP A 44 -1.63 -23.13 -14.99
CA TRP A 44 -1.13 -23.65 -13.73
C TRP A 44 0.37 -23.38 -13.58
N GLN A 45 0.77 -22.90 -12.40
CA GLN A 45 2.16 -22.56 -12.07
C GLN A 45 2.55 -23.17 -10.72
N ARG A 46 3.77 -23.73 -10.61
CA ARG A 46 4.29 -24.23 -9.34
C ARG A 46 4.61 -23.05 -8.40
N LYS A 47 4.25 -23.18 -7.13
CA LYS A 47 4.63 -22.19 -6.10
C LYS A 47 6.15 -22.21 -5.92
N GLY A 48 6.78 -21.03 -6.01
CA GLY A 48 8.20 -20.86 -5.68
C GLY A 48 8.44 -20.58 -4.20
N GLY A 49 9.70 -20.39 -3.81
CA GLY A 49 10.10 -20.10 -2.42
C GLY A 49 9.55 -18.77 -1.84
N TRP A 50 8.95 -17.93 -2.70
CA TRP A 50 8.28 -16.69 -2.30
C TRP A 50 6.92 -16.92 -1.64
N ALA A 51 6.27 -18.06 -1.85
CA ALA A 51 4.90 -18.33 -1.40
C ALA A 51 4.78 -18.67 0.11
N GLY A 52 5.89 -19.03 0.77
CA GLY A 52 5.90 -19.31 2.21
C GLY A 52 5.72 -18.05 3.07
N ARG A 53 5.17 -18.20 4.28
CA ARG A 53 5.00 -17.10 5.25
C ARG A 53 6.37 -16.45 5.56
N LYS A 54 6.45 -15.12 5.47
CA LYS A 54 7.64 -14.34 5.80
C LYS A 54 7.40 -13.52 7.06
N ILE A 55 8.12 -13.83 8.14
CA ILE A 55 8.13 -13.01 9.36
C ILE A 55 9.27 -12.01 9.19
N ARG A 56 8.94 -10.74 8.97
CA ARG A 56 9.90 -9.66 8.75
C ARG A 56 9.74 -8.60 9.85
N PRO A 57 10.82 -7.96 10.31
CA PRO A 57 10.71 -6.83 11.21
C PRO A 57 9.98 -5.67 10.55
N LEU A 58 9.51 -4.73 11.36
CA LEU A 58 8.97 -3.48 10.84
C LEU A 58 10.06 -2.75 10.04
N PRO A 59 9.76 -2.29 8.82
CA PRO A 59 10.71 -1.52 8.04
C PRO A 59 11.04 -0.19 8.74
N PRO A 60 12.24 0.37 8.52
CA PRO A 60 12.64 1.64 9.10
C PRO A 60 11.73 2.78 8.62
N MET A 61 11.79 3.90 9.34
CA MET A 61 11.05 5.11 9.00
C MET A 61 11.52 5.67 7.64
N LYS A 62 10.57 6.03 6.77
CA LYS A 62 10.87 6.70 5.50
C LYS A 62 10.89 8.21 5.70
N SER A 63 12.05 8.85 5.50
CA SER A 63 12.18 10.32 5.58
C SER A 63 12.10 10.96 4.20
N TYR A 64 11.28 12.01 4.07
CA TYR A 64 11.16 12.83 2.87
C TYR A 64 11.87 14.20 3.00
N VAL A 65 12.49 14.48 4.14
CA VAL A 65 13.27 15.70 4.35
C VAL A 65 14.64 15.54 3.69
N LYS A 66 14.97 16.45 2.77
CA LYS A 66 16.31 16.54 2.18
C LYS A 66 17.21 17.24 3.20
N LEU A 67 18.19 16.53 3.74
CA LEU A 67 19.25 17.15 4.53
C LEU A 67 20.10 18.03 3.59
N PRO A 68 20.53 19.24 4.01
CA PRO A 68 21.44 20.03 3.20
C PRO A 68 22.73 19.22 2.96
N SER A 69 23.15 19.15 1.69
CA SER A 69 24.46 18.60 1.33
C SER A 69 25.53 19.36 2.11
N ALA A 70 26.49 18.65 2.72
CA ALA A 70 27.60 19.25 3.46
C ALA A 70 28.42 20.26 2.62
N ALA A 71 28.28 20.24 1.28
CA ALA A 71 28.90 21.19 0.35
C ALA A 71 28.13 22.52 0.18
N ALA A 72 26.94 22.69 0.76
CA ALA A 72 26.14 23.92 0.67
C ALA A 72 26.33 24.86 1.88
N GLN A 73 27.30 24.56 2.76
CA GLN A 73 27.59 25.30 3.99
C GLN A 73 28.94 26.03 3.96
N SER A 74 29.58 26.14 2.79
CA SER A 74 30.79 26.95 2.55
C SER A 74 30.46 28.25 1.84
#